data_AF-A0A5S9MJ83-F1
#
_entry.id   AF-A0A5S9MJ83-F1
#
_cell.length_a   1.000
_cell.length_b   1.000
_cell.length_c   1.000
_cell.angle_alpha   90.00
_cell.angle_beta   90.00
_cell.angle_gamma   90.00
#
_symmetry.space_group_name_H-M   'P 1'
#
loop_
_entity.id
_entity.type
_entity.pdbx_description
1 polymer ?
#
loop_
_entity_poly.entity_id
_entity_poly.type
_entity_poly.pdbx_seq_one_letter_code
_entity_poly.pdbx_strand_id
1 'polypeptide(L)' 'MFQEVSNGNADALIEDYPVITYAIAQQDLKLKTVGDRLNGDQYGISVMKGKNQDLLKKINKGLENLKKKTVNMTKLLINI' A
#
# COMPACT_ATOMS: atom_id res chain seq x y z
N MET A 1 -4.39 16.39 -0.26
CA MET A 1 -4.97 15.58 0.84
C MET A 1 -4.30 15.88 2.18
N PHE A 2 -3.01 15.56 2.40
CA PHE A 2 -2.34 15.84 3.69
C PHE A 2 -2.42 17.32 4.10
N GLN A 3 -2.13 18.21 3.15
CA GLN A 3 -2.22 19.66 3.38
C GLN A 3 -3.63 20.15 3.69
N GLU A 4 -4.70 19.44 3.27
CA GLU A 4 -6.06 19.84 3.63
C GLU A 4 -6.25 19.78 5.15
N VAL A 5 -5.69 18.75 5.80
CA VAL A 5 -5.73 18.64 7.26
C VAL A 5 -4.71 19.56 7.92
N SER A 6 -3.47 19.60 7.42
CA SER A 6 -2.43 20.46 8.00
C SER A 6 -2.77 21.96 7.95
N ASN A 7 -3.51 22.40 6.93
CA ASN A 7 -3.94 23.79 6.77
C ASN A 7 -5.31 24.10 7.42
N GLY A 8 -5.99 23.10 7.97
CA GLY A 8 -7.29 23.26 8.62
C GLY A 8 -8.49 23.33 7.67
N ASN A 9 -8.33 22.93 6.41
CA ASN A 9 -9.43 22.81 5.44
C ASN A 9 -10.27 21.54 5.64
N ALA A 10 -9.72 20.52 6.31
CA ALA A 10 -10.39 19.27 6.65
C ALA A 10 -10.01 18.82 8.06
N ASP A 11 -10.95 18.19 8.78
CA ASP A 11 -10.70 17.70 10.15
C ASP A 11 -9.84 16.42 10.17
N ALA A 12 -9.98 15.57 9.15
CA ALA A 12 -9.30 14.29 9.04
C ALA A 12 -9.19 13.82 7.57
N LEU A 13 -8.32 12.84 7.35
CA LEU A 13 -8.18 12.11 6.10
C LEU A 13 -8.00 10.61 6.38
N ILE A 14 -8.35 9.77 5.42
CA ILE A 14 -8.10 8.33 5.45
C ILE A 14 -7.09 8.00 4.36
N GLU A 15 -6.07 7.20 4.70
CA GLU A 15 -4.98 6.83 3.80
C GLU A 15 -4.41 5.47 4.18
N ASP A 16 -3.76 4.83 3.21
CA ASP A 16 -2.98 3.62 3.40
C ASP A 16 -1.92 3.82 4.48
N TYR A 17 -1.93 2.96 5.48
CA TYR A 17 -1.01 3.03 6.63
C TYR A 17 0.48 3.21 6.24
N PRO A 18 1.07 2.45 5.30
CA PRO A 18 2.47 2.65 4.93
C PRO A 18 2.73 4.01 4.28
N VAL A 19 1.76 4.56 3.54
CA VAL A 19 1.88 5.86 2.88
C VAL A 19 1.86 6.99 3.91
N ILE A 20 0.87 7.02 4.81
CA ILE A 20 0.76 8.10 5.80
C ILE A 20 1.90 8.05 6.83
N THR A 21 2.33 6.87 7.26
CA THR A 21 3.44 6.76 8.21
C THR A 21 4.78 7.20 7.61
N TYR A 22 5.03 6.86 6.35
CA TYR A 22 6.20 7.37 5.63
C TYR A 22 6.14 8.89 5.46
N ALA A 23 4.99 9.43 5.04
CA ALA A 23 4.82 10.87 4.83
C ALA A 23 5.02 11.67 6.13
N ILE A 24 4.43 11.24 7.25
CA ILE A 24 4.63 11.86 8.58
C ILE A 24 6.11 11.84 8.97
N ALA A 25 6.81 10.73 8.74
CA ALA A 25 8.22 10.59 9.11
C ALA A 25 9.17 11.44 8.25
N GLN A 26 8.80 11.78 7.01
CA GLN A 26 9.71 12.42 6.05
C GLN A 26 9.37 13.88 5.72
N GLN A 27 8.13 14.32 5.91
CA GLN A 27 7.64 15.59 5.33
C GLN A 27 7.15 16.63 6.36
N ASP A 28 7.44 16.43 7.66
CA ASP A 28 7.06 17.35 8.76
C ASP A 28 5.60 17.86 8.67
N LEU A 29 4.66 16.96 8.35
CA LEU A 29 3.28 17.34 8.02
C LEU A 29 2.47 17.83 9.24
N LYS A 30 3.04 17.79 10.45
CA LYS A 30 2.35 18.02 11.73
C LYS A 30 1.06 17.19 11.89
N LEU A 31 1.03 16.02 11.25
CA LEU A 31 -0.07 15.06 11.33
C LEU A 31 0.28 13.92 12.29
N LYS A 32 -0.76 13.28 12.84
CA LYS A 32 -0.65 12.04 13.62
C LYS A 32 -1.73 11.07 13.19
N THR A 33 -1.44 9.78 13.21
CA THR A 33 -2.45 8.73 13.05
C THR A 33 -3.29 8.61 14.33
N VAL A 34 -4.59 8.36 14.20
CA VAL A 34 -5.52 8.19 15.32
C VAL A 34 -6.36 6.93 15.12
N GLY A 35 -6.72 6.27 16.22
CA GLY A 35 -7.51 5.03 16.21
C GLY A 35 -6.76 3.79 15.72
N ASP A 36 -7.50 2.69 15.60
CA ASP A 36 -6.99 1.43 15.05
C ASP A 36 -7.00 1.46 13.51
N ARG A 37 -6.17 0.60 12.90
CA ARG A 37 -6.20 0.40 11.45
C ARG A 37 -7.52 -0.26 11.07
N LEU A 38 -8.26 0.36 10.15
CA LEU A 38 -9.60 -0.08 9.77
C LEU A 38 -9.59 -1.36 8.92
N ASN A 39 -8.64 -1.50 8.00
CA ASN A 39 -8.60 -2.57 7.00
C ASN A 39 -7.19 -3.16 6.83
N GLY A 40 -7.15 -4.47 6.59
CA GLY A 40 -5.94 -5.25 6.30
C GLY A 40 -5.91 -5.64 4.83
N ASP A 41 -5.82 -4.64 3.96
CA ASP A 41 -5.90 -4.85 2.52
C ASP A 41 -4.59 -5.36 1.93
N GLN A 42 -4.70 -5.99 0.76
CA GLN A 42 -3.59 -6.58 0.03
C GLN A 42 -3.39 -5.84 -1.29
N TYR A 43 -2.16 -5.37 -1.54
CA TYR A 43 -1.81 -4.68 -2.77
C TYR A 43 -1.51 -5.65 -3.90
N GLY A 44 -2.00 -5.37 -5.10
CA GLY A 44 -1.78 -6.19 -6.29
C GLY A 44 -1.31 -5.37 -7.49
N ILE A 45 -0.71 -6.06 -8.47
CA ILE A 45 -0.45 -5.50 -9.79
C ILE A 45 -1.61 -5.88 -10.70
N SER A 46 -2.35 -4.88 -11.17
CA SER A 46 -3.54 -5.09 -12.00
C SER A 46 -3.22 -5.19 -13.48
N VAL A 47 -3.96 -6.04 -14.20
CA VAL A 47 -4.00 -6.10 -15.67
C VAL A 47 -5.43 -5.91 -16.16
N MET A 48 -5.60 -5.48 -17.41
CA MET A 48 -6.94 -5.36 -18.02
C MET A 48 -7.69 -6.70 -18.02
N LYS A 49 -8.94 -6.68 -17.56
CA LYS A 49 -9.81 -7.87 -17.48
C LYS A 49 -9.94 -8.53 -18.86
N GLY A 50 -9.72 -9.85 -18.91
CA GLY A 50 -9.79 -10.63 -20.15
C GLY A 50 -8.66 -10.36 -21.15
N LYS A 51 -7.67 -9.52 -20.80
CA LYS A 51 -6.50 -9.21 -21.64
C LYS A 51 -5.21 -9.56 -20.88
N ASN A 52 -4.08 -9.51 -21.58
CA ASN A 52 -2.73 -9.61 -20.99
C ASN A 52 -2.49 -10.85 -20.11
N GLN A 53 -3.06 -12.00 -20.46
CA GLN A 53 -2.97 -13.23 -19.65
C GLN A 53 -1.54 -13.77 -19.53
N ASP A 54 -0.71 -13.61 -20.56
CA ASP A 54 0.71 -13.97 -20.50
C ASP A 54 1.48 -13.08 -19.52
N LEU A 55 1.22 -11.77 -19.55
CA LEU A 55 1.82 -10.82 -18.59
C LEU A 55 1.39 -11.15 -17.16
N LEU A 56 0.10 -11.43 -16.93
CA LEU A 56 -0.41 -11.84 -15.62
C LEU A 56 0.31 -13.08 -15.09
N LYS A 57 0.50 -14.11 -15.94
CA LYS A 57 1.24 -15.32 -15.58
C LYS A 57 2.70 -15.01 -15.20
N LYS A 58 3.37 -14.15 -15.97
CA LYS A 58 4.76 -13.73 -15.71
C LYS A 58 4.89 -12.94 -14.40
N ILE A 59 3.98 -11.99 -14.14
CA ILE A 59 3.93 -11.23 -12.89
C ILE A 59 3.80 -12.18 -11.69
N ASN A 60 2.79 -13.05 -11.73
CA ASN A 60 2.53 -13.99 -10.63
C ASN A 60 3.71 -14.94 -10.41
N LYS A 61 4.33 -15.44 -11.48
CA LYS A 61 5.50 -16.32 -11.37
C LYS A 61 6.72 -15.61 -10.80
N GLY A 62 6.99 -14.39 -11.26
CA GLY A 62 8.08 -13.55 -10.74
C GLY A 62 7.92 -13.29 -9.25
N LEU A 63 6.72 -12.91 -8.83
CA LEU A 63 6.42 -12.65 -7.42
C LEU A 63 6.53 -13.91 -6.55
N GLU A 64 6.03 -15.06 -7.02
CA GLU A 64 6.18 -16.34 -6.32
C GLU A 64 7.66 -16.68 -6.09
N ASN A 65 8.50 -16.48 -7.11
CA ASN A 65 9.93 -16.75 -7.03
C ASN A 65 10.63 -15.81 -6.01
N LEU A 66 10.24 -14.54 -5.95
CA LEU A 66 10.76 -13.59 -4.96
C LEU A 66 10.37 -14.00 -3.52
N LYS A 67 9.09 -14.37 -3.32
CA LYS A 67 8.60 -14.85 -2.00
C LYS A 67 9.35 -16.08 -1.51
N LYS A 68 9.66 -17.03 -2.40
CA LYS A 68 10.42 -18.25 -2.05
C LYS A 68 11.89 -17.99 -1.73
N LYS A 69 12.52 -17.03 -2.42
CA LYS A 69 13.95 -16.72 -2.26
C LYS A 69 14.25 -15.88 -1.02
N THR A 70 13.30 -15.10 -0.54
CA THR A 70 13.54 -14.10 0.50
C THR A 70 12.72 -14.40 1.75
N VAL A 71 13.30 -15.18 2.68
CA VAL A 71 12.72 -15.46 4.02
C VAL A 71 12.59 -14.21 4.91
N ASN A 72 13.05 -13.02 4.47
CA ASN A 72 13.05 -11.78 5.26
C ASN A 72 12.35 -10.57 4.61
N MET A 73 11.40 -10.76 3.68
CA MET A 73 10.45 -9.67 3.38
C MET A 73 9.29 -9.75 4.35
N THR A 74 9.16 -8.76 5.23
CA THR A 74 7.98 -8.54 6.08
C THR A 74 6.74 -8.46 5.18
N LYS A 75 6.04 -9.60 5.05
CA LYS A 75 4.74 -9.84 4.38
C LYS A 75 4.26 -8.74 3.43
N LEU A 76 4.52 -8.90 2.12
CA LEU A 76 3.58 -8.50 1.07
C LEU A 76 2.72 -9.72 0.73
N LEU A 77 1.73 -10.01 1.58
CA LEU A 77 0.77 -11.08 1.30
C LEU A 77 -0.24 -10.57 0.28
N ILE A 78 0.01 -10.91 -0.98
CA ILE A 78 -1.01 -11.08 -2.00
C ILE A 78 -1.64 -12.46 -1.74
N ASN A 79 -2.87 -12.50 -1.23
CA ASN A 79 -3.79 -13.61 -1.46
C ASN A 79 -4.61 -13.25 -2.70
N ILE A 80 -4.57 -14.20 -3.64
CA ILE A 80 -5.53 -14.35 -4.73
C ILE A 80 -6.93 -14.56 -4.17
#